data_AF-A0A0U9HJK1-F1
#
_entry.id   AF-A0A0U9HJK1-F1
#
_cell.length_a   1.000
_cell.length_b   1.000
_cell.length_c   1.000
_cell.angle_alpha   90.00
_cell.angle_beta   90.00
_cell.angle_gamma   90.00
#
_symmetry.space_group_name_H-M   'P 1'
#
loop_
_entity.id
_entity.type
_entity.pdbx_description
1 polymer ?
#
loop_
_entity_poly.entity_id
_entity_poly.type
_entity_poly.pdbx_seq_one_letter_code
_entity_poly.pdbx_strand_id
1 'polypeptide(L)' 'MEKFACTKDQLSCIISNLFVELLPVCELCNQDKLVIKGTTYEGKEEYIIINDFGFEYSGQRETIDEIRNKRCIR' A
#
# COMPACT_ATOMS: atom_id res chain seq x y z
N MET A 1 -1.21 -12.50 -0.05
CA MET A 1 -1.21 -11.11 0.40
C MET A 1 -0.60 -11.05 1.78
N GLU A 2 0.37 -10.17 1.98
CA GLU A 2 1.06 -9.96 3.26
C GLU A 2 0.29 -8.95 4.11
N LYS A 3 0.25 -9.16 5.44
CA LYS A 3 -0.51 -8.31 6.36
C LYS A 3 0.39 -7.39 7.17
N PHE A 4 0.02 -6.12 7.26
CA PHE A 4 0.78 -5.08 7.96
C PHE A 4 -0.12 -4.31 8.91
N ALA A 5 0.15 -4.44 10.21
CA ALA A 5 -0.41 -3.55 11.20
C ALA A 5 0.33 -2.19 11.16
N CYS A 6 -0.43 -1.10 11.19
CA CYS A 6 0.13 0.25 11.26
C CYS A 6 -0.92 1.30 11.67
N THR A 7 -0.45 2.46 12.15
CA THR A 7 -1.31 3.63 12.37
C THR A 7 -1.73 4.27 11.04
N LYS A 8 -2.74 5.15 11.06
CA LYS A 8 -3.16 5.92 9.88
C LYS A 8 -2.05 6.83 9.34
N ASP A 9 -1.22 7.41 10.21
CA ASP A 9 -0.09 8.24 9.81
C ASP A 9 0.96 7.41 9.06
N GLN A 10 1.28 6.21 9.58
CA GLN A 10 2.17 5.27 8.92
C GLN A 10 1.59 4.80 7.59
N LEU A 11 0.30 4.48 7.54
CA LEU A 11 -0.37 4.07 6.31
C LEU A 11 -0.32 5.17 5.24
N SER A 12 -0.55 6.42 5.62
CA SER A 12 -0.48 7.58 4.71
C SER A 12 0.93 7.74 4.12
N CYS A 13 1.96 7.57 4.96
CA CYS A 13 3.36 7.58 4.53
C CYS A 13 3.69 6.41 3.59
N ILE A 14 3.21 5.20 3.93
CA ILE A 14 3.41 4.00 3.12
C ILE A 14 2.79 4.16 1.74
N ILE A 15 1.51 4.56 1.65
CA ILE A 15 0.81 4.75 0.37
C ILE A 15 1.59 5.74 -0.52
N SER A 16 2.00 6.86 0.06
CA SER A 16 2.69 7.94 -0.67
C SER A 16 4.11 7.55 -1.14
N ASN A 17 4.76 6.59 -0.49
CA ASN A 17 6.07 6.09 -0.89
C ASN A 17 5.98 4.83 -1.76
N LEU A 18 4.87 4.11 -1.68
CA LEU A 18 4.67 2.85 -2.39
C LEU A 18 4.30 3.12 -3.84
N PHE A 19 3.27 3.93 -4.09
CA PHE A 19 2.72 4.14 -5.42
C PHE A 19 3.24 5.43 -6.06
N VAL A 20 3.72 5.32 -7.30
CA VAL A 20 4.08 6.46 -8.15
C VAL A 20 2.94 6.88 -9.07
N GLU A 21 2.02 5.96 -9.35
CA GLU A 21 0.82 6.17 -10.19
C GLU A 21 -0.33 5.33 -9.64
N LEU A 22 -1.54 5.88 -9.62
CA LEU A 22 -2.76 5.16 -9.25
C LEU A 22 -3.44 4.59 -10.49
N LEU A 23 -3.93 3.35 -10.38
CA LEU A 23 -4.60 2.63 -11.46
C LEU A 23 -6.08 2.33 -11.11
N PRO A 24 -6.95 2.14 -12.11
CA PRO A 24 -8.32 1.74 -11.88
C PRO A 24 -8.45 0.42 -11.10
N VAL A 25 -9.35 0.39 -10.13
CA VAL A 25 -9.61 -0.78 -9.28
C VAL A 25 -10.75 -1.66 -9.79
N CYS A 26 -11.22 -1.49 -11.04
CA CYS A 26 -12.44 -2.14 -11.56
C CYS A 26 -12.44 -3.68 -11.46
N GLU A 27 -11.27 -4.31 -11.53
CA GLU A 27 -11.12 -5.78 -11.37
C GLU A 27 -11.15 -6.23 -9.90
N LEU A 28 -11.01 -5.27 -8.98
CA LEU A 28 -10.90 -5.46 -7.53
C LEU A 28 -12.04 -4.79 -6.76
N CYS A 29 -13.01 -4.17 -7.46
CA CYS A 29 -14.12 -3.45 -6.83
C CYS A 29 -15.15 -4.43 -6.26
N ASN A 30 -14.82 -5.02 -5.11
CA ASN A 30 -15.77 -5.79 -4.32
C ASN A 30 -16.51 -4.83 -3.36
N GLN A 31 -17.79 -5.09 -3.11
CA GLN A 31 -18.59 -4.29 -2.18
C GLN A 31 -17.99 -4.41 -0.78
N ASP A 32 -17.75 -3.26 -0.12
CA ASP A 32 -17.26 -3.13 1.26
C ASP A 32 -15.74 -3.31 1.50
N LYS A 33 -14.89 -3.00 0.51
CA LYS A 33 -13.43 -2.90 0.71
C LYS A 33 -12.86 -1.60 0.18
N LEU A 34 -12.00 -0.97 0.94
CA LEU A 34 -11.16 0.13 0.46
C LEU A 34 -9.89 -0.45 -0.17
N VAL A 35 -9.77 -0.33 -1.48
CA VAL A 35 -8.65 -0.84 -2.27
C VAL A 35 -7.94 0.31 -2.96
N ILE A 36 -6.61 0.30 -2.93
CA ILE A 36 -5.77 1.20 -3.74
C ILE A 36 -4.90 0.31 -4.62
N LYS A 37 -5.05 0.44 -5.94
CA LYS A 37 -4.20 -0.20 -6.96
C LYS A 37 -3.32 0.86 -7.61
N GLY A 38 -2.09 0.51 -7.95
CA GLY A 38 -1.18 1.43 -8.60
C GLY A 38 0.12 0.78 -9.08
N THR A 39 0.92 1.56 -9.78
CA THR A 39 2.30 1.22 -10.11
C THR A 39 3.20 1.59 -8.94
N THR A 40 3.98 0.63 -8.43
CA THR A 40 4.90 0.86 -7.32
C THR A 40 6.16 1.59 -7.77
N TYR A 41 6.97 2.10 -6.82
CA TYR A 41 8.29 2.67 -7.14
C TYR A 41 9.25 1.66 -7.78
N GLU A 42 8.99 0.36 -7.67
CA GLU A 42 9.73 -0.71 -8.34
C GLU A 42 9.23 -0.99 -9.77
N GLY A 43 8.20 -0.27 -10.24
CA GLY A 43 7.60 -0.45 -11.56
C GLY A 43 6.66 -1.66 -11.68
N LYS A 44 6.15 -2.19 -10.56
CA LYS A 44 5.21 -3.32 -10.54
C LYS A 44 3.78 -2.81 -10.33
N GLU A 45 2.79 -3.46 -10.96
CA GLU A 45 1.39 -3.21 -10.65
C GLU A 45 0.99 -4.01 -9.40
N GLU A 46 0.65 -3.31 -8.33
CA GLU A 46 0.28 -3.93 -7.05
C GLU A 46 -0.93 -3.20 -6.45
N TYR A 47 -1.52 -3.78 -5.40
CA TYR A 47 -2.62 -3.18 -4.67
C TYR A 47 -2.52 -3.42 -3.17
N ILE A 48 -3.16 -2.54 -2.41
CA ILE A 48 -3.41 -2.72 -0.99
C ILE A 48 -4.91 -2.77 -0.70
N ILE A 49 -5.29 -3.56 0.31
CA ILE A 49 -6.63 -3.57 0.90
C ILE A 49 -6.51 -3.00 2.30
N ILE A 50 -7.18 -1.88 2.57
CA ILE A 50 -7.13 -1.19 3.86
C ILE A 50 -8.21 -1.75 4.78
N ASN A 51 -7.86 -1.94 6.05
CA ASN A 51 -8.77 -2.36 7.11
C ASN A 51 -8.49 -1.58 8.41
N ASP A 52 -9.26 -1.85 9.46
CA ASP A 52 -9.18 -1.12 10.74
C ASP A 52 -7.82 -1.24 11.46
N PHE A 53 -7.03 -2.28 11.14
CA PHE A 53 -5.76 -2.56 11.79
C PHE A 53 -4.54 -2.15 10.95
N GLY A 54 -4.75 -1.78 9.68
CA GLY A 54 -3.68 -1.44 8.75
C GLY A 54 -4.07 -1.80 7.31
N PHE A 55 -3.30 -2.69 6.68
CA PHE A 55 -3.56 -3.09 5.31
C PHE A 55 -3.02 -4.49 4.97
N GLU A 56 -3.54 -5.06 3.88
CA GLU A 56 -2.99 -6.21 3.18
C GLU A 56 -2.35 -5.76 1.87
N TYR A 57 -1.19 -6.30 1.51
CA TYR A 57 -0.44 -5.94 0.31
C TYR A 57 -0.30 -7.15 -0.63
N SER A 58 -0.45 -6.93 -1.93
CA SER A 58 -0.27 -7.98 -2.95
C SER A 58 1.20 -8.30 -3.26
N GLY A 59 2.09 -7.33 -3.09
CA GLY A 59 3.51 -7.47 -3.40
C GLY A 59 4.36 -8.05 -2.26
N GLN A 60 5.68 -7.85 -2.38
CA GLN A 60 6.69 -8.40 -1.47
C GLN A 60 6.77 -7.65 -0.14
N ARG A 61 7.07 -8.36 0.94
CA ARG A 61 7.16 -7.77 2.29
C ARG A 61 8.30 -6.76 2.39
N GLU A 62 9.40 -7.07 1.74
CA GLU A 62 10.64 -6.32 1.69
C GLU A 62 10.39 -4.88 1.23
N THR A 63 9.50 -4.66 0.25
CA THR A 63 9.09 -3.33 -0.22
C THR A 63 8.57 -2.46 0.92
N ILE A 64 7.73 -3.01 1.81
CA ILE A 64 7.15 -2.26 2.94
C ILE A 64 8.19 -2.03 4.03
N ASP A 65 9.04 -3.03 4.29
CA ASP A 65 10.11 -2.91 5.28
C ASP A 65 11.14 -1.86 4.84
N GLU A 66 11.47 -1.77 3.55
CA GLU A 66 12.30 -0.70 2.99
C GLU A 66 11.68 0.69 3.18
N ILE A 67 10.39 0.86 2.88
CA ILE A 67 9.68 2.13 3.09
C ILE A 67 9.73 2.54 4.57
N ARG A 68 9.51 1.59 5.49
CA ARG A 68 9.53 1.85 6.94
C ARG A 68 10.91 2.24 7.47
N ASN A 69 11.98 1.80 6.81
CA ASN A 69 13.36 2.14 7.16
C ASN A 69 13.82 3.51 6.63
N LYS A 70 13.03 4.17 5.76
CA LYS A 70 13.35 5.52 5.27
C LYS A 70 13.18 6.55 6.39
N ARG A 71 14.04 7.58 6.41
CA ARG A 71 13.88 8.72 7.32
C ARG A 71 12.76 9.63 6.83
N CYS A 72 11.89 10.05 7.74
CA CYS A 72 10.91 11.09 7.47
C CYS A 72 11.62 12.41 7.17
N ILE A 73 11.23 13.06 6.07
CA ILE A 73 11.63 14.44 5.77
C ILE A 73 10.65 15.33 6.54
N ARG A 74 11.16 16.09 7.52
CA ARG A 74 10.39 17.06 8.30
C ARG A 74 10.68 18.47 7.80
#